data_AF-A0A7C3LMX3-F1
#
_entry.id   AF-A0A7C3LMX3-F1
#
_cell.length_a   1.000
_cell.length_b   1.000
_cell.length_c   1.000
_cell.angle_alpha   90.00
_cell.angle_beta   90.00
_cell.angle_gamma   90.00
#
_symmetry.space_group_name_H-M   'P 1'
#
loop_
_entity.id
_entity.type
_entity.pdbx_description
1 polymer ?
#
loop_
_entity_poly.entity_id
_entity_poly.type
_entity_poly.pdbx_seq_one_letter_code
_entity_poly.pdbx_strand_id
1 'polypeptide(L)'
;MSKGVCYEGVEDDPVSEEAITLGTEPATLLEYHCPNEHDSFGLVALSVHDGKGYWITWISAQGNAEADRAQFMQVLSSFAFTE
;
A
#
# COMPACT_ATOMS: atom_id res chain seq x y z
N MET A 1 -7.18 -12.85 -10.06
CA MET A 1 -7.87 -12.46 -8.82
C MET A 1 -7.47 -11.04 -8.55
N SER A 2 -8.43 -10.13 -8.38
CA SER A 2 -8.15 -8.74 -8.03
C SER A 2 -7.50 -8.66 -6.65
N LYS A 3 -6.59 -7.71 -6.46
CA LYS A 3 -5.89 -7.45 -5.18
C LYS A 3 -6.53 -6.28 -4.41
N GLY A 4 -7.83 -5.99 -4.61
CA GLY A 4 -8.48 -4.71 -4.28
C GLY A 4 -8.34 -4.20 -2.84
N VAL A 5 -8.27 -2.86 -2.69
CA VAL A 5 -7.98 -2.12 -1.44
C VAL A 5 -8.99 -0.99 -1.17
N CYS A 6 -9.84 -0.66 -2.15
CA CYS A 6 -10.73 0.49 -2.03
C CYS A 6 -11.90 0.23 -1.08
N TYR A 7 -12.39 1.30 -0.43
CA TYR A 7 -13.55 1.22 0.45
C TYR A 7 -14.75 0.62 -0.30
N GLU A 8 -15.35 -0.43 0.28
CA GLU A 8 -16.60 -1.08 -0.11
C GLU A 8 -16.73 -1.46 -1.60
N GLY A 9 -16.42 -2.71 -1.95
CA GLY A 9 -16.94 -3.38 -3.14
C GLY A 9 -16.35 -2.96 -4.50
N VAL A 10 -15.38 -2.03 -4.51
CA VAL A 10 -14.62 -1.67 -5.72
C VAL A 10 -13.32 -2.48 -5.74
N GLU A 11 -13.34 -3.57 -6.51
CA GLU A 11 -12.17 -4.40 -6.79
C GLU A 11 -11.42 -3.87 -8.02
N ASP A 12 -10.63 -2.81 -7.84
CA ASP A 12 -9.72 -2.36 -8.89
C ASP A 12 -8.36 -3.05 -8.78
N ASP A 13 -7.79 -3.37 -9.95
CA ASP A 13 -6.39 -3.76 -10.05
C ASP A 13 -5.49 -2.56 -9.70
N PRO A 14 -4.31 -2.80 -9.11
CA PRO A 14 -3.38 -1.72 -8.81
C PRO A 14 -2.95 -1.02 -10.11
N VAL A 15 -2.83 0.31 -10.06
CA VAL A 15 -2.31 1.12 -11.16
C VAL A 15 -0.79 1.02 -11.28
N SER A 16 -0.10 0.67 -10.18
CA SER A 16 1.33 0.39 -10.17
C SER A 16 1.69 -0.71 -9.17
N GLU A 17 2.75 -1.46 -9.49
CA GLU A 17 3.33 -2.50 -8.64
C GLU A 17 4.85 -2.35 -8.65
N GLU A 18 5.45 -2.25 -7.46
CA GLU A 18 6.89 -2.01 -7.28
C GLU A 18 7.46 -2.94 -6.20
N ALA A 19 8.65 -3.50 -6.45
CA ALA A 19 9.37 -4.25 -5.42
C ALA A 19 10.08 -3.28 -4.46
N ILE A 20 9.82 -3.45 -3.16
CA ILE A 20 10.45 -2.69 -2.08
C ILE A 20 10.98 -3.66 -1.00
N THR A 21 11.58 -3.11 0.04
CA THR A 21 11.95 -3.87 1.25
C THR A 21 11.16 -3.31 2.43
N LEU A 22 10.60 -4.20 3.25
CA LEU A 22 9.94 -3.85 4.50
C LEU A 22 10.73 -4.46 5.66
N GLY A 23 11.45 -3.65 6.43
CA GLY A 23 12.46 -4.14 7.35
C GLY A 23 13.56 -4.90 6.62
N THR A 24 13.68 -6.20 6.86
CA THR A 24 14.61 -7.11 6.16
C THR A 24 13.93 -7.96 5.09
N GLU A 25 12.60 -7.91 4.97
CA GLU A 25 11.85 -8.80 4.10
C GLU A 25 11.58 -8.17 2.73
N PRO A 26 11.56 -8.99 1.66
CA PRO A 26 11.04 -8.53 0.38
C PRO A 26 9.56 -8.15 0.53
N ALA A 27 9.18 -7.08 -0.15
CA ALA A 27 7.84 -6.56 -0.12
C ALA A 27 7.42 -6.03 -1.48
N THR A 28 6.12 -5.91 -1.67
CA THR A 28 5.49 -5.33 -2.87
C THR A 28 4.71 -4.10 -2.45
N LEU A 29 5.03 -2.96 -3.05
CA LEU A 29 4.23 -1.76 -2.97
C LEU A 29 3.24 -1.75 -4.13
N LEU A 30 1.97 -1.55 -3.81
CA LEU A 30 0.87 -1.45 -4.75
C LEU A 30 0.23 -0.08 -4.61
N GLU A 31 -0.10 0.52 -5.74
CA GLU A 31 -0.77 1.82 -5.82
C GLU A 31 -2.15 1.63 -6.44
N TYR A 32 -3.15 2.30 -5.88
CA TYR A 32 -4.54 2.20 -6.31
C TYR A 32 -5.11 3.60 -6.49
N HIS A 33 -5.86 3.78 -7.58
CA HIS A 33 -6.83 4.84 -7.68
C HIS A 33 -8.16 4.27 -7.22
N CYS A 34 -8.80 4.91 -6.25
CA CYS A 34 -10.07 4.49 -5.70
C CYS A 34 -11.16 5.49 -6.12
N PRO A 35 -11.89 5.22 -7.21
CA PRO A 35 -12.97 6.08 -7.68
C PRO A 35 -14.22 5.84 -6.82
N ASN A 36 -14.27 6.45 -5.65
CA ASN A 36 -15.44 6.50 -4.77
C ASN A 36 -15.88 7.96 -4.52
N GLU A 37 -16.95 8.20 -3.74
CA GLU A 37 -17.55 9.55 -3.53
C GLU A 37 -16.56 10.62 -3.04
N HIS A 38 -15.39 10.21 -2.57
CA HIS A 38 -14.32 11.08 -2.07
C HIS A 38 -13.08 11.14 -2.95
N ASP A 39 -13.08 10.43 -4.10
CA ASP A 39 -11.96 10.31 -5.04
C ASP A 39 -10.65 10.04 -4.29
N SER A 40 -10.43 8.80 -3.86
CA SER A 40 -9.34 8.47 -2.94
C SER A 40 -8.16 7.79 -3.63
N PHE A 41 -7.02 7.84 -2.96
CA PHE A 41 -5.76 7.25 -3.38
C PHE A 41 -5.32 6.24 -2.32
N GLY A 42 -4.83 5.08 -2.76
CA GLY A 42 -4.41 4.00 -1.88
C GLY A 42 -2.98 3.54 -2.17
N LEU A 43 -2.17 3.39 -1.11
CA LEU A 43 -0.90 2.70 -1.17
C LEU A 43 -0.92 1.51 -0.23
N VAL A 44 -0.40 0.37 -0.70
CA VAL A 44 -0.32 -0.86 0.09
C VAL A 44 1.05 -1.49 -0.01
N ALA A 45 1.68 -1.72 1.14
CA ALA A 45 2.86 -2.58 1.24
C ALA A 45 2.44 -3.98 1.71
N LEU A 46 2.79 -5.00 0.92
CA LEU A 46 2.58 -6.41 1.22
C LEU A 46 3.93 -7.08 1.48
N SER A 47 4.04 -7.83 2.56
CA SER A 47 5.23 -8.62 2.86
C SER A 47 4.86 -9.89 3.64
N VAL A 48 5.79 -10.84 3.69
CA VAL A 48 5.65 -12.06 4.49
C VAL A 48 6.82 -12.12 5.46
N HIS A 49 6.53 -12.28 6.74
CA HIS A 49 7.53 -12.47 7.78
C HIS A 49 7.10 -13.63 8.68
N ASP A 50 7.99 -14.60 8.91
CA ASP A 50 7.72 -15.82 9.69
C ASP A 50 6.44 -16.56 9.29
N GLY A 51 6.20 -16.65 7.97
CA GLY A 51 5.03 -17.32 7.39
C GLY A 51 3.70 -16.57 7.59
N LYS A 52 3.73 -15.34 8.13
CA LYS A 52 2.55 -14.49 8.30
C LYS A 52 2.55 -13.39 7.24
N GLY A 53 1.39 -13.16 6.62
CA GLY A 53 1.20 -12.06 5.68
C GLY A 53 0.94 -10.75 6.42
N TYR A 54 1.61 -9.69 5.98
CA TYR A 54 1.44 -8.34 6.49
C TYR A 54 0.96 -7.42 5.38
N TRP A 55 -0.02 -6.59 5.73
CA TRP A 55 -0.63 -5.61 4.85
C TRP A 55 -0.61 -4.28 5.60
N ILE A 56 0.10 -3.29 5.05
CA ILE A 56 0.13 -1.92 5.56
C ILE A 56 -0.49 -1.00 4.53
N THR A 57 -1.53 -0.27 4.91
CA THR A 57 -2.31 0.59 4.01
C THR A 57 -2.16 2.06 4.38
N TRP A 58 -2.01 2.91 3.36
CA TRP A 58 -2.24 4.35 3.45
C TRP A 58 -3.37 4.72 2.50
N ILE A 59 -4.43 5.36 3.01
CA ILE A 59 -5.52 5.88 2.18
C ILE A 59 -5.67 7.37 2.47
N SER A 60 -5.72 8.17 1.41
CA SER A 60 -5.91 9.61 1.46
C SER A 60 -6.86 10.06 0.35
N ALA A 61 -7.36 11.30 0.44
CA ALA A 61 -8.06 11.92 -0.69
C ALA A 61 -7.08 12.17 -1.85
N GLN A 62 -7.56 12.11 -3.09
CA GLN A 62 -6.74 12.40 -4.26
C GLN A 62 -6.29 13.87 -4.28
N GLY A 63 -5.19 14.10 -5.00
CA GLY A 63 -4.58 15.43 -5.18
C GLY A 63 -3.19 15.58 -4.59
N ASN A 64 -2.75 14.65 -3.72
CA ASN A 64 -1.43 14.68 -3.08
C ASN A 64 -0.64 13.36 -3.19
N ALA A 65 -0.96 12.51 -4.18
CA ALA A 65 -0.41 11.15 -4.31
C ALA A 65 1.12 11.06 -4.18
N GLU A 66 1.88 11.98 -4.79
CA GLU A 66 3.34 12.00 -4.70
C GLU A 66 3.84 12.30 -3.27
N ALA A 67 3.23 13.28 -2.60
CA ALA A 67 3.58 13.64 -1.24
C ALA A 67 3.19 12.54 -0.24
N ASP A 68 2.01 11.94 -0.41
CA ASP A 68 1.54 10.82 0.41
C ASP A 68 2.43 9.60 0.21
N ARG A 69 2.86 9.31 -1.03
CA ARG A 69 3.82 8.24 -1.33
C ARG A 69 5.15 8.48 -0.63
N ALA A 70 5.69 9.69 -0.69
CA ALA A 70 6.95 10.02 -0.02
C ALA A 70 6.85 9.82 1.51
N GLN A 71 5.76 10.28 2.12
CA GLN A 71 5.51 10.10 3.56
C GLN A 71 5.32 8.63 3.92
N PHE A 72 4.57 7.87 3.12
CA PHE A 72 4.37 6.46 3.35
C PHE A 72 5.69 5.69 3.27
N MET A 73 6.51 5.95 2.25
CA MET A 73 7.84 5.34 2.14
C MET A 73 8.75 5.70 3.33
N GLN A 74 8.64 6.91 3.87
CA GLN A 74 9.35 7.29 5.09
C GLN A 74 8.89 6.45 6.30
N VAL A 75 7.58 6.23 6.46
CA VAL A 75 7.04 5.34 7.50
C VAL A 75 7.57 3.91 7.32
N LEU A 76 7.47 3.37 6.10
CA LEU A 76 7.94 2.01 5.79
C LEU A 76 9.45 1.84 6.02
N SER A 77 10.26 2.88 5.79
CA SER A 77 11.72 2.84 6.04
C SER A 77 12.08 2.63 7.52
N SER A 78 11.17 2.99 8.43
CA SER A 78 11.34 2.80 9.87
C SER A 78 10.68 1.51 10.39
N PHE A 79 9.98 0.78 9.51
CA PHE A 79 9.29 -0.43 9.89
C PHE A 79 10.29 -1.57 10.12
N ALA A 80 10.14 -2.25 11.24
CA ALA A 80 10.90 -3.45 11.57
C ALA A 80 9.97 -4.52 12.10
N PHE A 81 10.15 -5.74 11.63
CA PHE A 81 9.51 -6.89 12.26
C PHE A 81 10.21 -7.16 13.61
N THR A 82 9.41 -7.45 14.63
CA THR A 82 9.89 -7.89 15.93
C THR A 82 9.55 -9.37 16.11
N GLU A 83 10.44 -10.09 16.80
CA GLU A 83 10.26 -11.51 17.18
C GLU A 83 8.91 -11.81 17.85
#